data_AF-A0A3A5QSB1-F1
#
_entry.id   AF-A0A3A5QSB1-F1
#
_cell.length_a   1.000
_cell.length_b   1.000
_cell.length_c   1.000
_cell.angle_alpha   90.00
_cell.angle_beta   90.00
_cell.angle_gamma   90.00
#
_symmetry.space_group_name_H-M   'P 1'
#
loop_
_entity.id
_entity.type
_entity.pdbx_description
1 polymer ?
#
loop_
_entity_poly.entity_id
_entity_poly.type
_entity_poly.pdbx_seq_one_letter_code
_entity_poly.pdbx_strand_id
1 'polypeptide(L)'
;MSTEKVSTLTLRLTAEEAEQLERLKALVGKSTGSEALKYVMKEYPRFCAHYREEAKQRREREQEFTEMRRALCGYVEALQRLQAVALRE
;
A
#
# COMPACT_ATOMS: atom_id res chain seq x y z
N MET A 1 1.89 -31.97 20.38
CA MET A 1 1.88 -30.90 21.39
C MET A 1 0.58 -30.12 21.23
N SER A 2 -0.43 -30.45 22.03
CA SER A 2 -1.72 -29.76 22.01
C SER A 2 -1.55 -28.34 22.53
N THR A 3 -1.70 -27.35 21.65
CA THR A 3 -1.74 -25.93 22.04
C THR A 3 -2.97 -25.71 22.90
N GLU A 4 -2.75 -25.55 24.19
CA GLU A 4 -3.80 -25.30 25.17
C GLU A 4 -4.54 -24.01 24.80
N LYS A 5 -5.87 -24.09 24.66
CA LYS A 5 -6.69 -22.92 24.34
C LYS A 5 -6.88 -22.10 25.62
N VAL A 6 -6.21 -20.96 25.70
CA VAL A 6 -6.16 -20.12 26.92
C VAL A 6 -7.38 -19.18 27.05
N SER A 7 -8.12 -18.91 25.96
CA SER A 7 -9.31 -18.05 26.02
C SER A 7 -10.36 -18.36 24.94
N THR A 8 -11.61 -18.06 25.26
CA THR A 8 -12.76 -18.08 24.33
C THR A 8 -13.32 -16.66 24.20
N LEU A 9 -13.40 -16.16 22.98
CA LEU A 9 -13.95 -14.83 22.65
C LEU A 9 -15.32 -14.98 22.00
N THR A 10 -16.34 -14.38 22.59
CA THR A 10 -17.69 -14.29 22.02
C THR A 10 -17.97 -12.85 21.65
N LEU A 11 -18.30 -12.60 20.38
CA LEU A 11 -18.59 -11.26 19.86
C LEU A 11 -20.09 -11.11 19.64
N ARG A 12 -20.65 -9.98 20.10
CA ARG A 12 -22.00 -9.56 19.71
C ARG A 12 -21.84 -8.60 18.54
N LEU A 13 -22.41 -8.98 17.40
CA LEU A 13 -22.32 -8.22 16.17
C LEU A 13 -23.70 -7.70 15.81
N THR A 14 -23.74 -6.48 15.30
CA THR A 14 -24.87 -5.97 14.54
C THR A 14 -25.00 -6.74 13.21
N ALA A 15 -26.12 -6.57 12.52
CA ALA A 15 -26.35 -7.22 11.22
C ALA A 15 -25.29 -6.83 10.18
N GLU A 16 -24.89 -5.55 10.16
CA GLU A 16 -23.85 -5.05 9.26
C GLU A 16 -22.48 -5.67 9.57
N GLU A 17 -22.09 -5.71 10.84
CA GLU A 17 -20.81 -6.31 11.26
C GLU A 17 -20.77 -7.82 10.97
N ALA A 18 -21.89 -8.52 11.11
CA ALA A 18 -22.00 -9.93 10.74
C ALA A 18 -21.81 -10.14 9.23
N GLU A 19 -22.39 -9.28 8.40
CA GLU A 19 -22.22 -9.32 6.95
C GLU A 19 -20.76 -9.01 6.55
N GLN A 20 -20.13 -8.03 7.21
CA GLN A 20 -18.70 -7.74 7.04
C GLN A 20 -17.82 -8.94 7.41
N LEU A 21 -18.17 -9.66 8.49
CA LEU A 21 -17.45 -10.87 8.89
C LEU A 21 -17.61 -12.00 7.88
N GLU A 22 -18.78 -12.17 7.27
CA GLU A 22 -18.99 -13.15 6.19
C GLU A 22 -18.21 -12.79 4.92
N ARG A 23 -18.18 -11.50 4.54
CA ARG A 23 -17.31 -11.01 3.46
C ARG A 23 -15.83 -11.29 3.76
N LEU A 24 -15.39 -11.02 4.98
CA LEU A 24 -14.02 -11.28 5.41
C LEU A 24 -13.68 -12.76 5.31
N LYS A 25 -14.55 -13.66 5.79
CA LYS A 25 -14.39 -15.12 5.68
C LYS A 25 -14.19 -15.57 4.25
N ALA A 26 -15.00 -15.05 3.32
CA ALA A 26 -14.86 -15.33 1.89
C ALA A 26 -13.51 -14.83 1.34
N LEU A 27 -13.11 -13.60 1.68
CA LEU A 27 -11.84 -13.01 1.24
C LEU A 27 -10.61 -13.80 1.71
N VAL A 28 -10.61 -14.27 2.96
CA VAL A 28 -9.48 -15.02 3.54
C VAL A 28 -9.60 -16.54 3.35
N GLY A 29 -10.69 -17.02 2.75
CA GLY A 29 -10.96 -18.44 2.52
C GLY A 29 -11.10 -19.25 3.80
N LYS A 30 -11.76 -18.71 4.84
CA LYS A 30 -11.94 -19.37 6.14
C LYS A 30 -13.41 -19.72 6.42
N SER A 31 -13.61 -20.89 7.01
CA SER A 31 -14.93 -21.43 7.35
C SER A 31 -15.59 -20.72 8.52
N THR A 32 -14.81 -20.26 9.50
CA THR A 32 -15.32 -19.61 10.71
C THR A 32 -14.81 -18.18 10.86
N GLY A 33 -15.62 -17.31 11.47
CA GLY A 33 -15.23 -15.94 11.75
C GLY A 33 -13.99 -15.86 12.66
N SER A 34 -13.86 -16.76 13.63
CA SER A 34 -12.70 -16.81 14.51
C SER A 34 -11.40 -17.17 13.78
N GLU A 35 -11.46 -18.08 12.80
CA GLU A 35 -10.29 -18.39 11.95
C GLU A 35 -9.93 -17.21 11.06
N ALA A 36 -10.94 -16.51 10.51
CA ALA A 36 -10.72 -15.31 9.71
C ALA A 36 -10.04 -14.21 10.52
N LEU A 37 -10.54 -13.93 11.72
CA LEU A 37 -9.95 -12.93 12.63
C LEU A 37 -8.53 -13.32 13.07
N LYS A 38 -8.30 -14.58 13.45
CA LYS A 38 -6.95 -15.07 13.81
C LYS A 38 -5.97 -14.94 12.65
N TYR A 39 -6.42 -15.24 11.44
CA TYR A 39 -5.61 -15.09 10.23
C TYR A 39 -5.22 -13.62 10.01
N VAL A 40 -6.20 -12.71 10.06
CA VAL A 40 -5.95 -11.27 9.94
C VAL A 40 -4.96 -10.80 11.00
N MET A 41 -5.18 -11.15 12.27
CA MET A 41 -4.28 -10.77 13.36
C MET A 41 -2.84 -11.25 13.13
N LYS A 42 -2.66 -12.47 12.59
CA LYS A 42 -1.35 -13.03 12.31
C LYS A 42 -0.65 -12.34 11.14
N GLU A 43 -1.36 -12.06 10.05
CA GLU A 43 -0.76 -11.47 8.85
C GLU A 43 -0.66 -9.94 8.92
N TYR A 44 -1.41 -9.28 9.82
CA TYR A 44 -1.43 -7.82 9.93
C TYR A 44 -0.05 -7.16 10.03
N PRO A 45 0.89 -7.62 10.88
CA PRO A 45 2.23 -7.04 10.93
C PRO A 45 2.99 -7.15 9.60
N ARG A 46 2.83 -8.27 8.89
CA ARG A 46 3.45 -8.48 7.57
C ARG A 46 2.86 -7.54 6.53
N PHE A 47 1.53 -7.39 6.51
CA PHE A 47 0.87 -6.42 5.65
C PHE A 47 1.35 -4.98 5.92
N CYS A 48 1.46 -4.59 7.19
CA CYS A 48 1.98 -3.28 7.55
C CYS A 48 3.42 -3.05 7.06
N ALA A 49 4.29 -4.05 7.21
CA ALA A 49 5.66 -3.96 6.72
C ALA A 49 5.71 -3.81 5.19
N HIS A 50 4.94 -4.62 4.48
CA HIS A 50 4.85 -4.58 3.02
C HIS A 50 4.37 -3.23 2.50
N TYR A 51 3.25 -2.71 3.01
CA TYR A 51 2.71 -1.43 2.56
C TYR A 51 3.61 -0.24 2.89
N ARG A 52 4.33 -0.27 4.01
CA ARG A 52 5.31 0.79 4.32
C ARG A 52 6.45 0.78 3.31
N GLU A 53 6.95 -0.40 2.95
CA GLU A 53 8.03 -0.54 1.97
C GLU A 53 7.58 -0.11 0.58
N GLU A 54 6.40 -0.53 0.14
CA GLU A 54 5.83 -0.08 -1.14
C GLU A 54 5.63 1.45 -1.17
N ALA A 55 5.13 2.05 -0.09
CA ALA A 55 4.96 3.49 0.00
C ALA A 55 6.31 4.22 -0.08
N LYS A 56 7.37 3.65 0.51
CA LYS A 56 8.73 4.18 0.40
C LYS A 56 9.25 4.12 -1.04
N GLN A 57 9.14 2.97 -1.70
CA GLN A 57 9.56 2.80 -3.10
C GLN A 57 8.77 3.68 -4.07
N ARG A 58 7.49 3.95 -3.79
CA ARG A 58 6.71 4.91 -4.59
C ARG A 58 7.26 6.32 -4.44
N ARG A 59 7.57 6.75 -3.21
CA ARG A 59 8.18 8.07 -2.96
C ARG A 59 9.54 8.22 -3.63
N GLU A 60 10.38 7.19 -3.57
CA GLU A 60 11.70 7.18 -4.24
C GLU A 60 11.55 7.34 -5.75
N ARG A 61 10.66 6.56 -6.38
CA ARG A 61 10.37 6.71 -7.82
C ARG A 61 9.83 8.10 -8.17
N GLU A 62 8.92 8.64 -7.38
CA GLU A 62 8.39 10.00 -7.59
C GLU A 62 9.50 11.08 -7.50
N GLN A 63 10.47 10.89 -6.61
CA GLN A 63 11.64 11.77 -6.52
C GLN A 63 12.52 11.67 -7.76
N GLU A 64 12.86 10.46 -8.21
CA GLU A 64 13.64 10.24 -9.44
C GLU A 64 12.94 10.86 -10.67
N PHE A 65 11.64 10.66 -10.82
CA PHE A 65 10.87 11.29 -11.92
C PHE A 65 10.87 12.82 -11.82
N THR A 66 10.81 13.37 -10.60
CA THR A 66 10.86 14.82 -10.38
C THR A 66 12.22 15.39 -10.76
N GLU A 67 13.31 14.70 -10.41
CA GLU A 67 14.67 15.08 -10.79
C GLU A 67 14.87 15.01 -12.30
N MET A 68 14.43 13.93 -12.93
CA MET A 68 14.49 13.78 -14.39
C MET A 68 13.69 14.87 -15.09
N ARG A 69 12.49 15.21 -14.60
CA ARG A 69 11.70 16.33 -15.12
C ARG A 69 12.45 17.66 -15.00
N ARG A 70 13.10 17.92 -13.87
CA ARG A 70 13.92 19.15 -13.68
C ARG A 70 15.06 19.22 -14.69
N ALA A 71 15.78 18.11 -14.90
CA ALA A 71 16.87 18.07 -15.86
C ALA A 71 16.38 18.34 -17.29
N LEU A 72 15.29 17.69 -17.71
CA LEU A 72 14.68 17.91 -19.02
C LEU A 72 14.23 19.36 -19.22
N CYS A 73 13.58 19.96 -18.23
CA CYS A 73 13.23 21.39 -18.29
C CYS A 73 14.47 22.26 -18.48
N GLY A 74 15.56 21.99 -17.74
CA GLY A 74 16.82 22.72 -17.90
C GLY A 74 17.43 22.59 -19.30
N TYR A 75 17.41 21.40 -19.89
CA TYR A 75 17.88 21.18 -21.26
C TYR A 75 17.02 21.95 -22.29
N VAL A 76 15.69 21.90 -22.14
CA VAL A 76 14.77 22.63 -23.03
C VAL A 76 14.99 24.13 -22.94
N GLU A 77 15.13 24.68 -21.74
CA GLU A 77 15.43 26.10 -21.52
C GLU A 77 16.77 26.51 -22.15
N ALA A 78 17.82 25.70 -21.97
CA ALA A 78 19.13 25.96 -22.57
C ALA A 78 19.05 25.97 -24.11
N LEU A 79 18.32 25.02 -24.70
CA LEU A 79 18.12 24.94 -26.14
C LEU A 79 17.34 26.16 -26.68
N GLN A 80 16.31 26.60 -25.96
CA GLN A 80 15.57 27.82 -26.30
C GLN A 80 16.47 29.06 -26.26
N ARG A 81 17.36 29.18 -25.27
CA ARG A 81 18.33 30.28 -25.21
C ARG A 81 19.31 30.26 -26.39
N LEU A 82 19.83 29.08 -26.74
CA LEU A 82 20.72 28.94 -27.91
C LEU A 82 20.01 29.31 -29.21
N GLN A 83 18.77 28.85 -29.42
CA GLN A 83 17.98 29.24 -30.59
C GLN A 83 17.73 30.75 -30.64
N ALA A 84 17.43 31.38 -29.50
CA ALA A 84 17.21 32.82 -29.44
C ALA A 84 18.47 33.63 -29.76
N VAL A 85 19.67 33.09 -29.50
CA VAL A 85 20.93 33.70 -29.92
C VAL A 85 21.16 33.50 -31.42
N ALA A 86 20.97 32.27 -31.93
CA ALA A 86 21.16 31.94 -33.34
C ALA A 86 20.20 32.68 -34.29
N LEU A 87 19.00 33.07 -33.81
CA LEU A 87 18.02 33.85 -34.57
C LEU A 87 18.26 35.38 -34.51
N ARG A 88 19.26 35.84 -33.76
CA ARG A 88 19.65 37.26 -33.66
C ARG A 88 20.85 37.63 -34.54
N GLU A 89 21.53 36.64 -35.11
CA GLU A 89 22.56 36.79 -36.15
C GLU A 89 21.93 36.74 -37.55
#